data_AF-A0A975Q9N3-F1
#
_entry.id   AF-A0A975Q9N3-F1
#
_cell.length_a   1.000
_cell.length_b   1.000
_cell.length_c   1.000
_cell.angle_alpha   90.00
_cell.angle_beta   90.00
_cell.angle_gamma   90.00
#
_symmetry.space_group_name_H-M   'P 1'
#
loop_
_entity.id
_entity.type
_entity.pdbx_description
1 polymer ?
#
loop_
_entity_poly.entity_id
_entity_poly.type
_entity_poly.pdbx_seq_one_letter_code
_entity_poly.pdbx_strand_id
1 'polypeptide(L)'
;MESPTMREAFEEIDRLSRNPETRRLADFREQELKDILQREEDARKKGIEQEKREMVNSMYTDGMSMEYIAKYARITSEKVMDIIKSIEK
;
A
#
# COMPACT_ATOMS: atom_id res chain seq x y z
N MET A 1 13.80 13.66 -42.17
CA MET A 1 12.87 12.64 -42.66
C MET A 1 12.83 11.54 -41.62
N GLU A 2 11.67 11.22 -41.06
CA GLU A 2 11.52 10.06 -40.18
C GLU A 2 11.99 8.79 -40.91
N SER A 3 12.79 7.99 -40.22
CA SER A 3 13.29 6.71 -40.75
C SER A 3 12.11 5.83 -41.18
N PRO A 4 12.18 5.11 -42.31
CA PRO A 4 11.17 4.14 -42.72
C PRO A 4 10.77 3.17 -41.59
N THR A 5 11.74 2.75 -40.79
CA THR A 5 11.54 1.88 -39.62
C THR A 5 10.67 2.51 -38.53
N MET A 6 10.79 3.83 -38.33
CA MET A 6 9.94 4.54 -37.36
C MET A 6 8.51 4.62 -37.84
N ARG A 7 8.30 4.85 -39.14
CA ARG A 7 6.96 4.91 -39.73
C ARG A 7 6.25 3.57 -39.62
N GLU A 8 6.92 2.47 -39.97
CA GLU A 8 6.38 1.12 -39.83
C GLU A 8 6.02 0.79 -38.37
N ALA A 9 6.87 1.19 -37.42
CA ALA A 9 6.59 1.01 -35.99
C ALA A 9 5.34 1.78 -35.53
N PHE A 10 5.14 3.03 -35.99
CA PHE A 10 3.95 3.82 -35.65
C PHE A 10 2.67 3.25 -36.27
N GLU A 11 2.72 2.78 -37.51
CA GLU A 11 1.58 2.13 -38.18
C GLU A 11 1.17 0.85 -37.47
N GLU A 12 2.15 0.06 -37.01
CA GLU A 12 1.90 -1.15 -36.24
C GLU A 12 1.29 -0.84 -34.87
N ILE A 13 1.78 0.18 -34.17
CA ILE A 13 1.20 0.65 -32.90
C ILE A 13 -0.24 1.12 -33.09
N ASP A 14 -0.52 1.91 -34.13
CA ASP A 14 -1.88 2.38 -34.42
C ASP A 14 -2.82 1.19 -34.71
N ARG A 15 -2.37 0.20 -35.49
CA ARG A 15 -3.11 -1.03 -35.76
C ARG A 15 -3.42 -1.80 -34.47
N LEU A 16 -2.41 -2.02 -33.63
CA LEU A 16 -2.54 -2.74 -32.36
C LEU A 16 -3.45 -1.98 -31.38
N SER A 17 -3.36 -0.65 -31.34
CA SER A 17 -4.19 0.19 -30.47
C SER A 17 -5.68 0.15 -30.84
N ARG A 18 -5.98 -0.04 -32.13
CA ARG A 18 -7.36 -0.17 -32.62
C ARG A 18 -7.93 -1.57 -32.38
N ASN A 19 -7.08 -2.58 -32.18
CA ASN A 19 -7.51 -3.95 -31.91
C ASN A 19 -8.21 -4.03 -30.53
N PRO A 20 -9.50 -4.43 -30.46
CA PRO A 20 -10.23 -4.55 -29.20
C PRO A 20 -9.63 -5.56 -28.21
N GLU A 21 -9.04 -6.67 -28.68
CA GLU A 21 -8.43 -7.67 -27.81
C GLU A 21 -7.15 -7.15 -27.17
N THR A 22 -6.31 -6.47 -27.95
CA THR A 22 -5.10 -5.83 -27.44
C THR A 22 -5.43 -4.79 -26.37
N ARG A 23 -6.47 -3.98 -26.59
CA ARG A 23 -6.94 -3.01 -25.58
C ARG A 23 -7.41 -3.68 -24.30
N ARG A 24 -8.27 -4.70 -24.40
CA ARG A 24 -8.73 -5.45 -23.22
C ARG A 24 -7.59 -6.08 -22.43
N LEU A 25 -6.59 -6.63 -23.13
CA LEU A 25 -5.41 -7.21 -22.49
C LEU A 25 -4.58 -6.13 -21.78
N ALA A 26 -4.42 -4.95 -22.38
CA ALA A 26 -3.76 -3.83 -21.76
C ALA A 26 -4.51 -3.35 -20.50
N ASP A 27 -5.83 -3.19 -20.59
CA ASP A 27 -6.69 -2.79 -19.47
C ASP A 27 -6.61 -3.80 -18.31
N PHE A 28 -6.65 -5.10 -18.63
CA PHE A 28 -6.53 -6.17 -17.63
C PHE A 28 -5.19 -6.11 -16.91
N ARG A 29 -4.09 -5.96 -17.65
CA ARG A 29 -2.74 -5.84 -17.07
C ARG A 29 -2.62 -4.59 -16.21
N GLU A 30 -3.15 -3.46 -16.66
CA GLU A 30 -3.14 -2.22 -15.87
C GLU A 30 -3.91 -2.41 -14.56
N GLN A 31 -5.07 -3.07 -14.61
CA GLN A 31 -5.85 -3.35 -13.41
C GLN A 31 -5.13 -4.32 -12.47
N GLU A 32 -4.51 -5.38 -12.99
CA GLU A 32 -3.72 -6.32 -12.19
C GLU A 32 -2.56 -5.62 -11.47
N LEU A 33 -1.86 -4.71 -12.16
CA LEU A 33 -0.80 -3.92 -11.55
C LEU A 33 -1.33 -2.99 -10.45
N LYS A 34 -2.47 -2.33 -10.67
CA LYS A 34 -3.12 -1.51 -9.64
C LYS A 34 -3.50 -2.33 -8.42
N ASP A 35 -4.07 -3.52 -8.63
CA ASP A 35 -4.46 -4.43 -7.55
C ASP A 35 -3.25 -4.89 -6.75
N ILE A 36 -2.13 -5.21 -7.40
CA ILE A 36 -0.88 -5.59 -6.73
C ILE A 36 -0.36 -4.42 -5.88
N LEU A 37 -0.25 -3.23 -6.45
CA LEU A 37 0.22 -2.03 -5.75
C LEU A 37 -0.66 -1.73 -4.53
N GLN A 38 -1.97 -1.84 -4.67
CA GLN A 38 -2.89 -1.63 -3.56
C GLN A 38 -2.70 -2.68 -2.45
N ARG A 39 -2.54 -3.96 -2.81
CA ARG A 39 -2.27 -5.02 -1.82
C ARG A 39 -0.97 -4.78 -1.07
N GLU A 40 0.08 -4.35 -1.75
CA GLU A 40 1.36 -4.01 -1.12
C GLU A 40 1.22 -2.82 -0.18
N GLU A 41 0.50 -1.77 -0.58
CA GLU A 41 0.26 -0.60 0.26
C GLU A 41 -0.56 -0.97 1.51
N ASP A 42 -1.60 -1.77 1.34
CA ASP A 42 -2.42 -2.25 2.45
C ASP A 42 -1.64 -3.15 3.40
N ALA A 43 -0.81 -4.06 2.88
CA ALA A 43 0.08 -4.88 3.68
C ALA A 43 1.07 -4.04 4.48
N ARG A 44 1.66 -3.02 3.84
CA ARG A 44 2.58 -2.07 4.51
C ARG A 44 1.87 -1.29 5.61
N LYS A 45 0.67 -0.78 5.37
CA LYS A 45 -0.13 -0.06 6.37
C LYS A 45 -0.48 -0.96 7.56
N LYS A 46 -0.93 -2.19 7.29
CA LYS A 46 -1.22 -3.18 8.33
C LYS A 46 0.02 -3.53 9.15
N GLY A 47 1.17 -3.71 8.51
CA GLY A 47 2.43 -3.97 9.19
C GLY A 47 2.83 -2.84 10.13
N ILE A 48 2.76 -1.59 9.68
CA ILE A 48 3.05 -0.41 10.51
C ILE A 48 2.06 -0.31 11.69
N GLU A 49 0.77 -0.58 11.47
CA GLU A 49 -0.21 -0.57 12.56
C GLU A 49 0.07 -1.67 13.58
N GLN A 50 0.40 -2.87 13.11
CA GLN A 50 0.73 -4.00 13.97
C GLN A 50 1.99 -3.76 14.80
N GLU A 51 3.06 -3.24 14.19
CA GLU A 51 4.30 -2.86 14.89
C GLU A 51 4.01 -1.86 16.01
N LYS A 52 3.16 -0.86 15.75
CA LYS A 52 2.75 0.11 16.78
C LYS A 52 1.98 -0.55 17.92
N ARG A 53 1.09 -1.51 17.62
CA ARG A 53 0.35 -2.25 18.66
C ARG A 53 1.29 -3.10 19.52
N GLU A 54 2.24 -3.79 18.90
CA GLU A 54 3.24 -4.61 19.60
C GLU A 54 4.16 -3.75 20.47
N MET A 55 4.57 -2.57 19.98
CA MET A 55 5.33 -1.59 20.75
C MET A 55 4.56 -1.09 21.97
N VAL A 56 3.29 -0.68 21.79
CA VAL A 56 2.42 -0.22 22.89
C VAL A 56 2.24 -1.32 23.93
N ASN A 57 1.98 -2.56 23.50
CA ASN A 57 1.81 -3.70 24.39
C ASN A 57 3.07 -3.98 25.21
N SER A 58 4.24 -3.99 24.57
CA SER A 58 5.52 -4.24 25.23
C SER A 58 5.80 -3.16 26.28
N MET A 59 5.66 -1.88 25.91
CA MET A 59 5.90 -0.77 26.83
C MET A 59 4.89 -0.71 27.99
N TYR A 60 3.64 -1.09 27.75
CA TYR A 60 2.61 -1.18 28.78
C TYR A 60 2.93 -2.31 29.77
N THR A 61 3.34 -3.47 29.26
CA THR A 61 3.76 -4.62 30.09
C THR A 61 4.99 -4.29 30.94
N ASP A 62 5.90 -3.47 30.42
CA ASP A 62 7.07 -2.95 31.15
C ASP A 62 6.71 -1.85 32.18
N GLY A 63 5.43 -1.51 32.34
CA GLY A 63 4.94 -0.55 33.32
C GLY A 63 5.18 0.92 32.97
N MET A 64 5.42 1.25 31.70
CA MET A 64 5.64 2.64 31.28
C MET A 64 4.34 3.45 31.32
N SER A 65 4.46 4.77 31.57
CA SER A 65 3.29 5.65 31.60
C SER A 65 2.68 5.87 30.21
N MET A 66 1.36 6.08 30.15
CA MET A 66 0.65 6.31 28.87
C MET A 66 1.22 7.49 28.07
N GLU A 67 1.63 8.56 28.74
CA GLU A 67 2.22 9.75 28.12
C GLU A 67 3.56 9.41 27.44
N TYR A 68 4.35 8.55 28.07
CA TYR A 68 5.61 8.09 27.52
C TYR A 68 5.38 7.17 26.32
N ILE A 69 4.45 6.21 26.43
CA ILE A 69 4.08 5.32 25.34
C ILE A 69 3.60 6.12 24.12
N ALA A 70 2.70 7.09 24.32
CA ALA A 70 2.18 7.96 23.27
C ALA A 70 3.29 8.72 22.53
N LYS A 71 4.27 9.25 23.28
CA LYS A 71 5.42 9.97 22.73
C LYS A 71 6.30 9.09 21.84
N TYR A 72 6.63 7.88 22.29
CA TYR A 72 7.54 6.98 21.56
C TYR A 72 6.87 6.26 20.40
N ALA A 73 5.64 5.79 20.58
CA ALA A 73 4.84 5.19 19.51
C ALA A 73 4.30 6.23 18.50
N ARG A 74 4.47 7.53 18.80
CA ARG A 74 4.02 8.68 17.99
C ARG A 74 2.53 8.57 17.64
N ILE A 75 1.72 8.28 18.65
CA ILE A 75 0.27 8.18 18.56
C ILE A 75 -0.36 8.93 19.73
N THR A 76 -1.66 9.22 19.64
CA THR A 76 -2.37 9.91 20.72
C THR A 76 -2.56 8.99 21.92
N SER A 77 -2.65 9.57 23.12
CA SER A 77 -2.94 8.82 24.35
C SER A 77 -4.28 8.08 24.27
N GLU A 78 -5.26 8.65 23.56
CA GLU A 78 -6.54 7.97 23.27
C GLU A 78 -6.31 6.65 22.50
N LYS A 79 -5.48 6.69 21.46
CA LYS A 79 -5.17 5.49 20.65
C LYS A 79 -4.39 4.45 21.45
N VAL A 80 -3.49 4.89 22.34
CA VAL A 80 -2.80 4.00 23.30
C VAL A 80 -3.83 3.31 24.19
N MET A 81 -4.78 4.06 24.75
CA MET A 81 -5.84 3.51 25.62
C MET A 81 -6.72 2.50 24.88
N ASP A 82 -7.09 2.76 23.63
CA ASP A 82 -7.86 1.83 22.81
C ASP A 82 -7.12 0.51 22.57
N ILE A 83 -5.80 0.59 22.30
CA ILE A 83 -4.95 -0.59 22.12
C ILE A 83 -4.88 -1.38 23.43
N ILE A 84 -4.62 -0.73 24.57
CA ILE A 84 -4.55 -1.39 25.88
C ILE A 84 -5.87 -2.08 26.23
N LYS A 85 -7.01 -1.40 26.07
CA LYS A 85 -8.34 -1.98 26.29
C LYS A 85 -8.63 -3.17 25.40
N SER A 86 -8.05 -3.23 24.20
CA SER A 86 -8.21 -4.37 23.30
C SER A 86 -7.40 -5.60 23.74
N ILE A 87 -6.38 -5.43 24.59
CA ILE A 87 -5.54 -6.49 25.13
C ILE A 87 -6.14 -7.07 26.42
N GLU A 88 -6.76 -6.24 27.25
CA GLU A 88 -7.40 -6.64 28.52
C GLU A 88 -8.75 -7.37 28.34
N LYS A 89 -9.22 -7.54 27.10
CA LYS A 89 -10.52 -8.10 26.76
C LYS A 89 -10.44 -9.58 26.41
#